data_AF-A0A919B542-F1
#
_entry.id   AF-A0A919B542-F1
#
_cell.length_a   1.000
_cell.length_b   1.000
_cell.length_c   1.000
_cell.angle_alpha   90.00
_cell.angle_beta   90.00
_cell.angle_gamma   90.00
#
_symmetry.space_group_name_H-M   'P 1'
#
loop_
_entity.id
_entity.type
_entity.pdbx_description
1 polymer ?
#
loop_
_entity_poly.entity_id
_entity_poly.type
_entity_poly.pdbx_seq_one_letter_code
_entity_poly.pdbx_strand_id
1 'polypeptide(L)'
;MSRLSALNLVPDHFSGEHSCPLCGNELDEPDPTVADMHTTLADLRGQLDSVQTVQSRREQALREIEQTATRLREQLRGIEGALSIIAEQRNQQAGLLGQAEAQAYTRGRISAYLGQINTTSDSGHLQRLDSDVAVAQRLVQGLEEQLDTETIDDKLTHGLSYLSGKMTGHARTLKLEHGDRLVRLDLKKLTIVADTLEGITELLRIGSGKNHVGYHLSAHLALHQYFVANSRPVPRFLMLDQPTQPYYPSDMAKQRGRLEDIALDEDRVTVTRLFELMHQVVRELSPNFQMIVSDHADLPHDWYQDSIRYNWRNGEKLIPTTWLEDQPTP
;
A
#
# COMPACT_ATOMS: atom_id res chain seq x y z
N MET A 1 3.11 -82.86 143.28
CA MET A 1 1.74 -82.28 143.20
C MET A 1 1.74 -81.36 142.00
N SER A 2 0.81 -81.31 141.04
CA SER A 2 -0.60 -81.72 140.88
C SER A 2 -0.83 -81.63 139.35
N ARG A 3 -1.34 -82.65 138.63
CA ARG A 3 -2.78 -82.86 138.29
C ARG A 3 -3.42 -81.59 137.69
N LEU A 4 -3.89 -81.55 136.43
CA LEU A 4 -5.08 -82.18 135.75
C LEU A 4 -5.71 -80.98 134.95
N SER A 5 -6.50 -81.05 133.88
CA SER A 5 -7.41 -82.06 133.34
C SER A 5 -7.81 -81.68 131.90
N ALA A 6 -7.91 -82.68 131.01
CA ALA A 6 -8.63 -82.59 129.75
C ALA A 6 -10.15 -82.68 130.02
N LEU A 7 -10.93 -81.79 129.39
CA LEU A 7 -12.39 -81.82 129.43
C LEU A 7 -12.92 -82.87 128.44
N ASN A 8 -13.59 -83.88 128.96
CA ASN A 8 -14.30 -84.94 128.25
C ASN A 8 -15.36 -84.36 127.30
N LEU A 9 -15.10 -84.37 125.99
CA LEU A 9 -16.04 -83.94 124.94
C LEU A 9 -16.50 -85.07 124.01
N VAL A 10 -16.13 -86.32 124.30
CA VAL A 10 -16.56 -87.50 123.53
C VAL A 10 -17.25 -88.48 124.48
N PRO A 11 -18.48 -88.93 124.20
CA PRO A 11 -19.18 -89.92 125.02
C PRO A 11 -18.56 -91.32 124.90
N ASP A 12 -18.54 -92.09 125.99
CA ASP A 12 -18.01 -93.47 126.04
C ASP A 12 -18.81 -94.51 125.24
N HIS A 13 -19.91 -94.11 124.57
CA HIS A 13 -20.73 -94.97 123.70
C HIS A 13 -21.07 -94.27 122.39
N PHE A 14 -20.62 -94.86 121.27
CA PHE A 14 -20.84 -94.37 119.90
C PHE A 14 -22.05 -95.07 119.28
N SER A 15 -23.09 -94.29 118.96
CA SER A 15 -24.38 -94.78 118.45
C SER A 15 -24.46 -94.64 116.93
N GLY A 16 -23.60 -95.35 116.20
CA GLY A 16 -23.72 -95.56 114.75
C GLY A 16 -23.58 -94.33 113.84
N GLU A 17 -23.56 -94.59 112.53
CA GLU A 17 -23.19 -93.65 111.45
C GLU A 17 -24.14 -92.46 111.23
N HIS A 18 -25.28 -92.41 111.94
CA HIS A 18 -26.31 -91.35 111.80
C HIS A 18 -26.40 -90.43 113.02
N SER A 19 -25.35 -90.36 113.85
CA SER A 19 -25.32 -89.50 115.04
C SER A 19 -24.14 -88.55 114.97
N CYS A 20 -24.39 -87.25 115.11
CA CYS A 20 -23.32 -86.25 115.12
C CYS A 20 -22.38 -86.51 116.31
N PRO A 21 -21.10 -86.82 116.08
CA PRO A 21 -20.18 -87.25 117.13
C PRO A 21 -19.78 -86.14 118.12
N LEU A 22 -20.22 -84.88 117.89
CA LEU A 22 -19.94 -83.75 118.77
C LEU A 22 -21.12 -83.32 119.64
N CYS A 23 -22.36 -83.44 119.14
CA CYS A 23 -23.55 -82.94 119.85
C CYS A 23 -24.65 -83.99 120.04
N GLY A 24 -24.46 -85.22 119.53
CA GLY A 24 -25.33 -86.38 119.78
C GLY A 24 -26.69 -86.35 119.08
N ASN A 25 -27.00 -85.31 118.30
CA ASN A 25 -28.22 -85.26 117.50
C ASN A 25 -28.14 -86.22 116.31
N GLU A 26 -29.28 -86.82 115.97
CA GLU A 26 -29.44 -87.65 114.77
C GLU A 26 -29.25 -86.78 113.51
N LEU A 27 -28.34 -87.20 112.65
CA LEU A 27 -28.07 -86.58 111.36
C LEU A 27 -28.92 -87.29 110.31
N ASP A 28 -29.81 -86.53 109.66
CA ASP A 28 -30.66 -87.04 108.56
C ASP A 28 -29.82 -87.60 107.40
N GLU A 29 -28.60 -87.10 107.20
CA GLU A 29 -27.61 -87.66 106.27
C GLU A 29 -26.25 -87.82 106.98
N PRO A 30 -25.62 -89.01 106.90
CA PRO A 30 -24.34 -89.27 107.55
C PRO A 30 -23.21 -88.43 106.93
N ASP A 31 -22.18 -88.11 107.71
CA ASP A 31 -21.01 -87.37 107.20
C ASP A 31 -20.37 -88.16 106.03
N PRO A 32 -20.11 -87.51 104.88
CA PRO A 32 -19.65 -88.20 103.68
C PRO A 32 -18.28 -88.84 103.93
N THR A 33 -18.11 -90.08 103.44
CA THR A 33 -16.87 -90.81 103.62
C THR A 33 -15.75 -90.24 102.76
N VAL A 34 -14.50 -90.52 103.10
CA VAL A 34 -13.32 -90.11 102.29
C VAL A 34 -13.44 -90.60 100.84
N ALA A 35 -14.12 -91.73 100.61
CA ALA A 35 -14.44 -92.23 99.27
C ALA A 35 -15.39 -91.31 98.48
N ASP A 36 -16.39 -90.73 99.15
CA ASP A 36 -17.33 -89.78 98.55
C ASP A 36 -16.61 -88.49 98.13
N MET A 37 -15.69 -87.98 98.97
CA MET A 37 -14.87 -86.81 98.62
C MET A 37 -13.96 -87.06 97.39
N HIS A 38 -13.37 -88.25 97.29
CA HIS A 38 -12.57 -88.63 96.12
C HIS A 38 -13.40 -88.74 94.84
N THR A 39 -14.64 -89.22 94.95
CA THR A 39 -15.58 -89.33 93.82
C THR A 39 -15.98 -87.93 93.32
N THR A 40 -16.28 -87.00 94.23
CA THR A 40 -16.59 -85.61 93.88
C THR A 40 -15.40 -84.88 93.26
N LEU A 41 -14.17 -85.15 93.74
CA LEU A 41 -12.94 -84.61 93.12
C LEU A 41 -12.67 -85.18 91.72
N ALA A 42 -13.00 -86.45 91.48
CA ALA A 42 -12.92 -87.05 90.15
C ALA A 42 -13.95 -86.45 89.19
N ASP A 43 -15.18 -86.22 89.66
CA ASP A 43 -16.25 -85.60 88.87
C ASP A 43 -15.92 -84.13 88.51
N LEU A 44 -15.39 -83.35 89.46
CA LEU A 44 -14.88 -82.00 89.22
C LEU A 44 -13.73 -81.96 88.20
N ARG A 45 -12.83 -82.96 88.21
CA ARG A 45 -11.78 -83.09 87.18
C ARG A 45 -12.37 -83.39 85.80
N GLY A 46 -13.36 -84.28 85.71
CA GLY A 46 -14.08 -84.55 84.46
C GLY A 46 -14.81 -83.32 83.92
N GLN A 47 -15.41 -82.52 84.80
CA GLN A 47 -16.04 -81.26 84.43
C GLN A 47 -15.03 -80.23 83.91
N LEU A 48 -13.83 -80.13 84.50
CA LEU A 48 -12.76 -79.24 84.02
C LEU A 48 -12.25 -79.63 82.62
N ASP A 49 -12.07 -80.91 82.32
CA ASP A 49 -11.69 -81.39 80.98
C ASP A 49 -12.76 -81.06 79.92
N SER A 50 -14.05 -81.11 80.31
CA SER A 50 -15.16 -80.72 79.44
C SER A 50 -15.18 -79.21 79.13
N VAL A 51 -14.78 -78.36 80.10
CA VAL A 51 -14.69 -76.91 79.89
C VAL A 51 -13.52 -76.56 78.97
N GLN A 52 -12.40 -77.26 79.11
CA GLN A 52 -11.20 -77.03 78.29
C GLN A 52 -11.44 -77.42 76.81
N THR A 53 -12.19 -78.49 76.56
CA THR A 53 -12.61 -78.89 75.19
C THR A 53 -13.64 -77.94 74.59
N VAL A 54 -14.57 -77.39 75.37
CA VAL A 54 -15.53 -76.37 74.91
C VAL A 54 -14.84 -75.04 74.58
N GLN A 55 -13.86 -74.61 75.38
CA GLN A 55 -13.05 -73.42 75.07
C GLN A 55 -12.34 -73.55 73.73
N SER A 56 -11.70 -74.70 73.47
CA SER A 56 -11.00 -74.96 72.20
C SER A 56 -11.94 -74.86 70.98
N ARG A 57 -13.14 -75.44 71.05
CA ARG A 57 -14.15 -75.33 69.97
C ARG A 57 -14.64 -73.90 69.75
N ARG A 58 -14.81 -73.13 70.83
CA ARG A 58 -15.24 -71.72 70.75
C ARG A 58 -14.16 -70.85 70.09
N GLU A 59 -12.89 -71.06 70.44
CA GLU A 59 -11.77 -70.36 69.79
C GLU A 59 -11.67 -70.71 68.31
N GLN A 60 -11.93 -71.96 67.93
CA GLN A 60 -11.94 -72.36 66.52
C GLN A 60 -13.07 -71.69 65.73
N ALA A 61 -14.29 -71.67 66.28
CA ALA A 61 -15.41 -70.94 65.67
C ALA A 61 -15.15 -69.43 65.57
N LEU A 62 -14.49 -68.83 66.59
CA LEU A 62 -14.09 -67.43 66.56
C LEU A 62 -13.12 -67.14 65.41
N ARG A 63 -12.09 -68.00 65.26
CA ARG A 63 -11.11 -67.90 64.16
C ARG A 63 -11.78 -68.02 62.78
N GLU A 64 -12.73 -68.93 62.62
CA GLU A 64 -13.49 -69.10 61.36
C GLU A 64 -14.35 -67.86 61.02
N ILE A 65 -15.01 -67.28 62.02
CA ILE A 65 -15.78 -66.03 61.87
C ILE A 65 -14.86 -64.86 61.54
N GLU A 66 -13.72 -64.74 62.21
CA GLU A 66 -12.72 -63.69 61.94
C GLU A 66 -12.13 -63.79 60.54
N GLN A 67 -11.81 -65.01 60.08
CA GLN A 67 -11.37 -65.26 58.71
C GLN A 67 -12.46 -64.88 57.70
N THR A 68 -13.71 -65.23 57.98
CA THR A 68 -14.85 -64.87 57.13
C THR A 68 -15.07 -63.36 57.07
N ALA A 69 -14.99 -62.68 58.22
CA ALA A 69 -15.10 -61.22 58.31
C ALA A 69 -13.95 -60.53 57.57
N THR A 70 -12.73 -61.06 57.65
CA THR A 70 -11.57 -60.54 56.94
C THR A 70 -11.75 -60.67 55.42
N ARG A 71 -12.14 -61.86 54.96
CA ARG A 71 -12.46 -62.11 53.53
C ARG A 71 -13.55 -61.18 53.01
N LEU A 72 -14.65 -61.01 53.76
CA LEU A 72 -15.74 -60.12 53.37
C LEU A 72 -15.29 -58.66 53.31
N ARG A 73 -14.46 -58.20 54.25
CA ARG A 73 -13.89 -56.83 54.21
C ARG A 73 -12.98 -56.62 53.02
N GLU A 74 -12.18 -57.60 52.64
CA GLU A 74 -11.35 -57.54 51.43
C GLU A 74 -12.21 -57.47 50.17
N GLN A 75 -13.27 -58.28 50.09
CA GLN A 75 -14.23 -58.21 48.99
C GLN A 75 -14.92 -56.84 48.92
N LEU A 76 -15.32 -56.28 50.06
CA LEU A 76 -15.99 -54.98 50.14
C LEU A 76 -15.05 -53.85 49.69
N ARG A 77 -13.78 -53.86 50.14
CA ARG A 77 -12.75 -52.95 49.64
C ARG A 77 -12.51 -53.09 48.14
N GLY A 78 -12.52 -54.32 47.62
CA GLY A 78 -12.39 -54.58 46.19
C GLY A 78 -13.55 -53.98 45.38
N ILE A 79 -14.78 -54.14 45.87
CA ILE A 79 -15.99 -53.60 45.24
C ILE A 79 -16.01 -52.06 45.34
N GLU A 80 -15.67 -51.48 46.48
CA GLU A 80 -15.55 -50.02 46.66
C GLU A 80 -14.48 -49.43 45.74
N GLY A 81 -13.34 -50.10 45.59
CA GLY A 81 -12.31 -49.73 44.63
C GLY A 81 -12.82 -49.75 43.18
N ALA A 82 -13.55 -50.81 42.80
CA ALA A 82 -14.15 -50.91 41.47
C ALA A 82 -15.21 -49.81 41.22
N LEU A 83 -16.05 -49.51 42.22
CA LEU A 83 -17.05 -48.44 42.13
C LEU A 83 -16.41 -47.06 41.99
N SER A 84 -15.31 -46.80 42.71
CA SER A 84 -14.54 -45.56 42.58
C SER A 84 -13.98 -45.40 41.17
N ILE A 85 -13.38 -46.46 40.60
CA ILE A 85 -12.86 -46.45 39.22
C ILE A 85 -13.98 -46.15 38.20
N ILE A 86 -15.16 -46.76 38.36
CA ILE A 86 -16.30 -46.53 37.47
C ILE A 86 -16.82 -45.09 37.59
N ALA A 87 -16.86 -44.53 38.82
CA ALA A 87 -17.27 -43.15 39.05
C ALA A 87 -16.28 -42.15 38.42
N GLU A 88 -14.98 -42.41 38.57
CA GLU A 88 -13.90 -41.62 37.94
C GLU A 88 -14.04 -41.64 36.40
N GLN A 89 -14.24 -42.81 35.80
CA GLN A 89 -14.46 -42.95 34.35
C GLN A 89 -15.70 -42.19 33.87
N ARG A 90 -16.81 -42.24 34.62
CA ARG A 90 -18.02 -41.48 34.27
C ARG A 90 -17.79 -39.97 34.30
N ASN A 91 -17.07 -39.47 35.31
CA ASN A 91 -16.74 -38.04 35.40
C ASN A 91 -15.82 -37.60 34.26
N GLN A 92 -14.81 -38.40 33.92
CA GLN A 92 -13.93 -38.13 32.78
C GLN A 92 -14.72 -38.11 31.46
N GLN A 93 -15.63 -39.07 31.25
CA GLN A 93 -16.46 -39.13 30.05
C GLN A 93 -17.45 -37.95 29.94
N ALA A 94 -18.07 -37.55 31.06
CA ALA A 94 -18.93 -36.37 31.11
C ALA A 94 -18.13 -35.07 30.81
N GLY A 95 -16.91 -34.96 31.34
CA GLY A 95 -16.01 -33.85 31.04
C GLY A 95 -15.61 -33.78 29.56
N LEU A 96 -15.31 -34.92 28.93
CA LEU A 96 -15.00 -35.01 27.50
C LEU A 96 -16.19 -34.61 26.61
N LEU A 97 -17.40 -35.06 26.96
CA LEU A 97 -18.63 -34.68 26.25
C LEU A 97 -18.91 -33.17 26.37
N GLY A 98 -18.77 -32.60 27.57
CA GLY A 98 -18.93 -31.15 27.78
C GLY A 98 -17.90 -30.31 27.03
N GLN A 99 -16.64 -30.75 26.98
CA GLN A 99 -15.61 -30.09 26.17
C GLN A 99 -15.90 -30.18 24.67
N ALA A 100 -16.34 -31.35 24.19
CA ALA A 100 -16.69 -31.54 22.78
C ALA A 100 -17.89 -30.67 22.37
N GLU A 101 -18.89 -30.52 23.23
CA GLU A 101 -20.05 -29.65 22.99
C GLU A 101 -19.64 -28.17 22.96
N ALA A 102 -18.80 -27.72 23.91
CA ALA A 102 -18.27 -26.35 23.91
C ALA A 102 -17.41 -26.06 22.67
N GLN A 103 -16.60 -27.02 22.23
CA GLN A 103 -15.83 -26.91 20.99
C GLN A 103 -16.74 -26.85 19.75
N ALA A 104 -17.77 -27.70 19.69
CA ALA A 104 -18.74 -27.71 18.59
C ALA A 104 -19.50 -26.39 18.51
N TYR A 105 -19.95 -25.85 19.65
CA TYR A 105 -20.61 -24.55 19.73
C TYR A 105 -19.69 -23.41 19.26
N THR A 106 -18.45 -23.39 19.75
CA THR A 106 -17.45 -22.37 19.36
C THR A 106 -17.13 -22.44 17.88
N ARG A 107 -16.91 -23.65 17.34
CA ARG A 107 -16.68 -23.87 15.91
C ARG A 107 -17.88 -23.43 15.07
N GLY A 108 -19.09 -23.71 15.52
CA GLY A 108 -20.33 -23.24 14.89
C GLY A 108 -20.45 -21.71 14.86
N ARG A 109 -20.13 -21.04 15.97
CA ARG A 109 -20.08 -19.56 16.06
C ARG A 109 -19.03 -18.96 15.12
N ILE A 110 -17.84 -19.54 15.06
CA ILE A 110 -16.78 -19.11 14.13
C ILE A 110 -17.24 -19.31 12.68
N SER A 111 -17.80 -20.47 12.32
CA SER A 111 -18.35 -20.71 10.98
C SER A 111 -19.46 -19.74 10.60
N ALA A 112 -20.39 -19.45 11.52
CA ALA A 112 -21.46 -18.49 11.28
C ALA A 112 -20.92 -17.06 11.04
N TYR A 113 -19.92 -16.64 11.81
CA TYR A 113 -19.28 -15.33 11.66
C TYR A 113 -18.49 -15.21 10.35
N LEU A 114 -17.73 -16.25 9.99
CA LEU A 114 -17.02 -16.31 8.70
C LEU A 114 -18.00 -16.37 7.52
N GLY A 115 -19.10 -17.10 7.65
CA GLY A 115 -20.19 -17.11 6.67
C GLY A 115 -20.80 -15.73 6.46
N GLN A 116 -21.03 -14.98 7.55
CA GLN A 116 -21.49 -13.59 7.48
C GLN A 116 -20.48 -12.68 6.81
N ILE A 117 -19.19 -12.73 7.17
CA ILE A 117 -18.15 -11.91 6.53
C ILE A 117 -18.10 -12.15 5.02
N ASN A 118 -18.23 -13.39 4.57
CA ASN A 118 -18.23 -13.71 3.14
C ASN A 118 -19.49 -13.22 2.41
N THR A 119 -20.61 -13.04 3.11
CA THR A 119 -21.84 -12.45 2.55
C THR A 119 -21.91 -10.92 2.66
N THR A 120 -21.28 -10.32 3.67
CA THR A 120 -21.27 -8.86 3.91
C THR A 120 -20.10 -8.18 3.19
N SER A 121 -19.02 -8.92 2.92
CA SER A 121 -18.03 -8.52 1.92
C SER A 121 -18.69 -8.70 0.59
N ASP A 122 -19.38 -7.66 0.14
CA ASP A 122 -19.96 -7.54 -1.18
C ASP A 122 -18.81 -7.69 -2.17
N SER A 123 -18.48 -8.94 -2.52
CA SER A 123 -17.35 -9.32 -3.35
C SER A 123 -17.44 -8.62 -4.71
N GLY A 124 -18.67 -8.34 -5.16
CA GLY A 124 -18.92 -7.48 -6.30
C GLY A 124 -18.59 -6.00 -6.08
N HIS A 125 -18.60 -5.47 -4.86
CA HIS A 125 -18.19 -4.09 -4.56
C HIS A 125 -16.65 -3.95 -4.54
N LEU A 126 -15.94 -4.87 -3.88
CA LEU A 126 -14.47 -4.91 -3.92
C LEU A 126 -13.96 -5.14 -5.35
N GLN A 127 -14.57 -6.07 -6.09
CA GLN A 127 -14.21 -6.34 -7.48
C GLN A 127 -14.56 -5.16 -8.42
N ARG A 128 -15.61 -4.39 -8.12
CA ARG A 128 -15.91 -3.13 -8.81
C ARG A 128 -14.85 -2.07 -8.52
N LEU A 129 -14.48 -1.87 -7.25
CA LEU A 129 -13.43 -0.93 -6.86
C LEU A 129 -12.07 -1.27 -7.50
N ASP A 130 -11.68 -2.55 -7.51
CA ASP A 130 -10.45 -3.00 -8.18
C ASP A 130 -10.50 -2.74 -9.69
N SER A 131 -11.65 -2.98 -10.33
CA SER A 131 -11.86 -2.66 -11.74
C SER A 131 -11.77 -1.16 -12.00
N ASP A 132 -12.38 -0.33 -11.16
CA ASP A 132 -12.37 1.13 -11.28
C ASP A 132 -10.95 1.68 -11.09
N VAL A 133 -10.19 1.16 -10.12
CA VAL A 133 -8.77 1.48 -9.92
C VAL A 133 -7.95 1.10 -11.16
N ALA A 134 -8.16 -0.09 -11.71
CA ALA A 134 -7.45 -0.54 -12.91
C ALA A 134 -7.79 0.30 -14.16
N VAL A 135 -9.01 0.83 -14.26
CA VAL A 135 -9.41 1.76 -15.33
C VAL A 135 -8.75 3.13 -15.11
N ALA A 136 -8.81 3.67 -13.89
CA ALA A 136 -8.21 4.95 -13.55
C ALA A 136 -6.70 4.94 -13.74
N GLN A 137 -6.00 3.87 -13.34
CA GLN A 137 -4.56 3.71 -13.55
C GLN A 137 -4.19 3.69 -15.03
N ARG A 138 -4.96 2.99 -15.88
CA ARG A 138 -4.76 2.99 -17.34
C ARG A 138 -4.97 4.37 -17.95
N LEU A 139 -5.97 5.11 -17.46
CA LEU A 139 -6.22 6.49 -17.91
C LEU A 139 -5.05 7.40 -17.51
N VAL A 140 -4.59 7.33 -16.27
CA VAL A 140 -3.44 8.09 -15.78
C VAL A 140 -2.20 7.77 -16.61
N GLN A 141 -1.87 6.50 -16.80
CA GLN A 141 -0.74 6.09 -17.62
C GLN A 141 -0.84 6.63 -19.05
N GLY A 142 -2.01 6.52 -19.68
CA GLY A 142 -2.21 7.05 -21.04
C GLY A 142 -2.10 8.58 -21.13
N LEU A 143 -2.43 9.30 -20.06
CA LEU A 143 -2.23 10.74 -19.96
C LEU A 143 -0.78 11.10 -19.67
N GLU A 144 -0.08 10.34 -18.82
CA GLU A 144 1.35 10.51 -18.55
C GLU A 144 2.21 10.26 -19.79
N GLU A 145 1.88 9.23 -20.58
CA GLU A 145 2.51 8.99 -21.89
C GLU A 145 2.27 10.15 -22.87
N GLN A 146 1.11 10.83 -22.80
CA GLN A 146 0.84 12.03 -23.60
C GLN A 146 1.56 13.27 -23.06
N LEU A 147 1.89 13.29 -21.77
CA LEU A 147 2.57 14.38 -21.06
C LEU A 147 4.06 14.11 -20.87
N ASP A 148 4.62 13.12 -21.58
CA ASP A 148 6.04 12.82 -21.51
C ASP A 148 6.84 14.09 -21.82
N THR A 149 7.42 14.64 -20.76
CA THR A 149 8.08 15.93 -20.78
C THR A 149 9.35 15.85 -21.62
N GLU A 150 9.98 14.67 -21.68
CA GLU A 150 11.14 14.42 -22.53
C GLU A 150 10.74 14.52 -24.01
N THR A 151 9.64 13.88 -24.41
CA THR A 151 9.08 14.02 -25.77
C THR A 151 8.74 15.47 -26.13
N ILE A 152 8.24 16.27 -25.18
CA ILE A 152 7.94 17.70 -25.40
C ILE A 152 9.23 18.49 -25.61
N ASP A 153 10.23 18.29 -24.75
CA ASP A 153 11.52 18.97 -24.82
C ASP A 153 12.30 18.60 -26.09
N ASP A 154 12.23 17.34 -26.53
CA ASP A 154 12.82 16.87 -27.78
C ASP A 154 12.18 17.54 -28.99
N LYS A 155 10.84 17.63 -29.02
CA LYS A 155 10.11 18.32 -30.09
C LYS A 155 10.43 19.81 -30.11
N LEU A 156 10.54 20.44 -28.96
CA LEU A 156 10.90 21.85 -28.84
C LEU A 156 12.33 22.08 -29.34
N THR A 157 13.28 21.27 -28.89
CA THR A 157 14.68 21.32 -29.30
C THR A 157 14.81 21.13 -30.80
N HIS A 158 14.15 20.11 -31.37
CA HIS A 158 14.12 19.89 -32.81
C HIS A 158 13.56 21.10 -33.58
N GLY A 159 12.46 21.69 -33.10
CA GLY A 159 11.88 22.91 -33.68
C GLY A 159 12.86 24.08 -33.65
N LEU A 160 13.51 24.33 -32.53
CA LEU A 160 14.50 25.41 -32.39
C LEU A 160 15.73 25.19 -33.27
N SER A 161 16.21 23.95 -33.39
CA SER A 161 17.32 23.62 -34.29
C SER A 161 16.95 23.89 -35.75
N TYR A 162 15.73 23.51 -36.17
CA TYR A 162 15.23 23.84 -37.51
C TYR A 162 15.19 25.35 -37.75
N LEU A 163 14.62 26.11 -36.81
CA LEU A 163 14.56 27.57 -36.90
C LEU A 163 15.96 28.18 -36.99
N SER A 164 16.89 27.73 -36.14
CA SER A 164 18.26 28.22 -36.12
C SER A 164 18.98 27.98 -37.46
N GLY A 165 18.78 26.80 -38.05
CA GLY A 165 19.32 26.49 -39.38
C GLY A 165 18.78 27.41 -40.47
N LYS A 166 17.45 27.60 -40.53
CA LYS A 166 16.82 28.51 -41.50
C LYS A 166 17.25 29.96 -41.27
N MET A 167 17.22 30.44 -40.03
CA MET A 167 17.60 31.80 -39.68
C MET A 167 19.06 32.11 -40.01
N THR A 168 19.96 31.17 -39.77
CA THR A 168 21.38 31.28 -40.14
C THR A 168 21.55 31.36 -41.66
N GLY A 169 20.82 30.54 -42.41
CA GLY A 169 20.81 30.59 -43.88
C GLY A 169 20.33 31.95 -44.40
N HIS A 170 19.21 32.44 -43.87
CA HIS A 170 18.64 33.74 -44.22
C HIS A 170 19.56 34.90 -43.88
N ALA A 171 20.14 34.91 -42.68
CA ALA A 171 21.09 35.94 -42.24
C ALA A 171 22.33 36.00 -43.15
N ARG A 172 22.82 34.84 -43.60
CA ARG A 172 23.90 34.76 -44.58
C ARG A 172 23.50 35.31 -45.95
N THR A 173 22.31 34.96 -46.45
CA THR A 173 21.78 35.49 -47.72
C THR A 173 21.66 37.01 -47.69
N LEU A 174 21.18 37.57 -46.58
CA LEU A 174 21.04 39.01 -46.38
C LEU A 174 22.37 39.71 -46.05
N LYS A 175 23.45 38.96 -45.80
CA LYS A 175 24.76 39.45 -45.33
C LYS A 175 24.63 40.33 -44.07
N LEU A 176 23.84 39.87 -43.10
CA LEU A 176 23.68 40.58 -41.83
C LEU A 176 24.96 40.54 -41.00
N GLU A 177 25.11 41.48 -40.09
CA GLU A 177 26.17 41.47 -39.08
C GLU A 177 26.07 40.20 -38.23
N HIS A 178 27.15 39.43 -38.16
CA HIS A 178 27.21 38.07 -37.60
C HIS A 178 26.37 37.00 -38.33
N GLY A 179 25.90 37.27 -39.56
CA GLY A 179 25.11 36.31 -40.35
C GLY A 179 25.90 35.11 -40.86
N ASP A 180 27.23 35.12 -40.75
CA ASP A 180 28.10 33.96 -40.97
C ASP A 180 28.08 32.97 -39.78
N ARG A 181 27.54 33.40 -38.63
CA ARG A 181 27.50 32.65 -37.37
C ARG A 181 26.16 31.96 -37.15
N LEU A 182 26.10 31.13 -36.10
CA LEU A 182 24.86 30.50 -35.68
C LEU A 182 23.91 31.55 -35.12
N VAL A 183 22.75 31.68 -35.76
CA VAL A 183 21.66 32.56 -35.36
C VAL A 183 20.53 31.70 -34.82
N ARG A 184 20.01 32.03 -33.64
CA ARG A 184 18.94 31.28 -32.98
C ARG A 184 17.96 32.17 -32.24
N LEU A 185 16.78 31.64 -31.95
CA LEU A 185 15.79 32.26 -31.09
C LEU A 185 16.05 31.85 -29.63
N ASP A 186 16.30 32.80 -28.76
CA ASP A 186 16.32 32.58 -27.31
C ASP A 186 14.87 32.59 -26.80
N LEU A 187 14.33 31.41 -26.48
CA LEU A 187 12.97 31.27 -25.97
C LEU A 187 12.74 31.93 -24.61
N LYS A 188 13.77 32.03 -23.76
CA LYS A 188 13.62 32.59 -22.42
C LYS A 188 13.50 34.11 -22.48
N LYS A 189 14.30 34.73 -23.37
CA LYS A 189 14.31 36.18 -23.56
C LYS A 189 13.40 36.66 -24.70
N LEU A 190 12.86 35.73 -25.49
CA LEU A 190 12.05 35.98 -26.69
C LEU A 190 12.75 36.94 -27.66
N THR A 191 14.03 36.72 -27.88
CA THR A 191 14.87 37.56 -28.75
C THR A 191 15.77 36.71 -29.66
N ILE A 192 16.27 37.34 -30.71
CA ILE A 192 17.23 36.72 -31.62
C ILE A 192 18.63 36.92 -31.05
N VAL A 193 19.44 35.87 -31.11
CA VAL A 193 20.84 35.93 -30.70
C VAL A 193 21.75 35.33 -31.78
N ALA A 194 22.94 35.89 -31.90
CA ALA A 194 24.01 35.37 -32.73
C ALA A 194 25.18 34.91 -31.85
N ASP A 195 25.68 33.70 -32.09
CA ASP A 195 26.81 33.15 -31.35
C ASP A 195 28.13 33.63 -31.98
N THR A 196 28.78 34.61 -31.35
CA THR A 196 30.05 35.19 -31.81
C THR A 196 31.25 34.54 -31.11
N LEU A 197 32.48 34.89 -31.52
CA LEU A 197 33.70 34.40 -30.86
C LEU A 197 33.83 34.90 -29.40
N GLU A 198 33.25 36.07 -29.12
CA GLU A 198 33.32 36.74 -27.81
C GLU A 198 32.17 36.33 -26.88
N GLY A 199 31.18 35.58 -27.42
CA GLY A 199 30.01 35.11 -26.70
C GLY A 199 28.71 35.36 -27.47
N ILE A 200 27.60 35.30 -26.75
CA ILE A 200 26.26 35.46 -27.32
C ILE A 200 25.94 36.96 -27.43
N THR A 201 25.65 37.41 -28.65
CA THR A 201 25.22 38.79 -28.92
C THR A 201 23.71 38.81 -29.19
N GLU A 202 22.97 39.53 -28.36
CA GLU A 202 21.52 39.73 -28.53
C GLU A 202 21.23 40.78 -29.61
N LEU A 203 20.09 40.65 -30.30
CA LEU A 203 19.68 41.53 -31.39
C LEU A 203 19.80 43.02 -31.08
N LEU A 204 19.39 43.43 -29.87
CA LEU A 204 19.45 44.82 -29.40
C LEU A 204 20.88 45.39 -29.37
N ARG A 205 21.89 44.53 -29.27
CA ARG A 205 23.32 44.90 -29.27
C ARG A 205 23.95 44.85 -30.65
N ILE A 206 23.26 44.28 -31.64
CA ILE A 206 23.68 44.26 -33.03
C ILE A 206 23.22 45.59 -33.65
N GLY A 207 24.15 46.48 -34.00
CA GLY A 207 23.82 47.60 -34.88
C GLY A 207 23.58 47.06 -36.29
N SER A 208 22.92 47.69 -37.26
CA SER A 208 22.11 48.90 -37.31
C SER A 208 20.61 48.54 -37.40
N GLY A 209 19.72 49.52 -37.58
CA GLY A 209 18.30 49.25 -37.89
C GLY A 209 18.09 48.32 -39.10
N LYS A 210 19.02 48.32 -40.07
CA LYS A 210 19.04 47.38 -41.21
C LYS A 210 19.21 45.93 -40.73
N ASN A 211 20.12 45.69 -39.78
CA ASN A 211 20.31 44.36 -39.19
C ASN A 211 19.09 43.93 -38.38
N HIS A 212 18.45 44.86 -37.66
CA HIS A 212 17.22 44.56 -36.90
C HIS A 212 16.11 44.05 -37.80
N VAL A 213 15.80 44.80 -38.88
CA VAL A 213 14.78 44.36 -39.85
C VAL A 213 15.19 43.04 -40.50
N GLY A 214 16.44 42.89 -40.92
CA GLY A 214 16.93 41.66 -41.53
C GLY A 214 16.76 40.43 -40.62
N TYR A 215 17.09 40.55 -39.34
CA TYR A 215 16.91 39.47 -38.37
C TYR A 215 15.45 39.20 -38.05
N HIS A 216 14.61 40.22 -37.89
CA HIS A 216 13.17 40.04 -37.71
C HIS A 216 12.54 39.33 -38.92
N LEU A 217 12.88 39.76 -40.15
CA LEU A 217 12.43 39.10 -41.35
C LEU A 217 12.89 37.63 -41.38
N SER A 218 14.18 37.40 -41.12
CA SER A 218 14.76 36.04 -41.03
C SER A 218 13.99 35.15 -40.05
N ALA A 219 13.68 35.64 -38.85
CA ALA A 219 12.91 34.91 -37.86
C ALA A 219 11.48 34.61 -38.33
N HIS A 220 10.76 35.61 -38.84
CA HIS A 220 9.39 35.41 -39.33
C HIS A 220 9.33 34.40 -40.50
N LEU A 221 10.27 34.49 -41.45
CA LEU A 221 10.37 33.55 -42.56
C LEU A 221 10.66 32.13 -42.07
N ALA A 222 11.63 31.96 -41.16
CA ALA A 222 11.97 30.66 -40.59
C ALA A 222 10.80 30.03 -39.83
N LEU A 223 10.07 30.85 -39.05
CA LEU A 223 8.87 30.42 -38.34
C LEU A 223 7.79 29.94 -39.31
N HIS A 224 7.48 30.71 -40.36
CA HIS A 224 6.48 30.28 -41.34
C HIS A 224 6.93 29.05 -42.14
N GLN A 225 8.21 28.90 -42.47
CA GLN A 225 8.72 27.67 -43.05
C GLN A 225 8.49 26.46 -42.12
N TYR A 226 8.77 26.60 -40.83
CA TYR A 226 8.51 25.54 -39.85
C TYR A 226 7.02 25.23 -39.71
N PHE A 227 6.17 26.26 -39.58
CA PHE A 227 4.73 26.11 -39.43
C PHE A 227 4.10 25.44 -40.64
N VAL A 228 4.54 25.81 -41.85
CA VAL A 228 4.04 25.19 -43.07
C VAL A 228 4.48 23.73 -43.18
N ALA A 229 5.77 23.45 -42.99
CA ALA A 229 6.33 22.11 -43.09
C ALA A 229 5.70 21.13 -42.09
N ASN A 230 5.35 21.60 -40.90
CA ASN A 230 4.79 20.76 -39.83
C ASN A 230 3.27 20.86 -39.70
N SER A 231 2.59 21.50 -40.66
CA SER A 231 1.14 21.72 -40.62
C SER A 231 0.62 22.32 -39.30
N ARG A 232 1.35 23.31 -38.76
CA ARG A 232 0.95 23.98 -37.52
C ARG A 232 -0.25 24.91 -37.77
N PRO A 233 -1.17 25.05 -36.81
CA PRO A 233 -2.39 25.85 -36.95
C PRO A 233 -2.14 27.35 -36.71
N VAL A 234 -1.17 27.92 -37.42
CA VAL A 234 -0.85 29.36 -37.39
C VAL A 234 -1.31 29.98 -38.71
N PRO A 235 -1.83 31.22 -38.74
CA PRO A 235 -2.15 31.91 -39.98
C PRO A 235 -1.00 31.83 -40.98
N ARG A 236 -1.31 31.43 -42.22
CA ARG A 236 -0.31 31.21 -43.27
C ARG A 236 -0.15 32.43 -44.17
N PHE A 237 -0.21 33.62 -43.57
CA PHE A 237 0.11 34.85 -44.26
C PHE A 237 0.97 35.77 -43.38
N LEU A 238 1.80 36.59 -44.02
CA LEU A 238 2.61 37.62 -43.38
C LEU A 238 2.42 38.96 -44.09
N MET A 239 2.13 40.01 -43.34
CA MET A 239 2.02 41.38 -43.86
C MET A 239 3.17 42.22 -43.33
N LEU A 240 3.89 42.90 -44.22
CA LEU A 240 5.02 43.77 -43.90
C LEU A 240 4.74 45.17 -44.43
N ASP A 241 4.86 46.17 -43.55
CA ASP A 241 4.71 47.58 -43.89
C ASP A 241 6.08 48.28 -43.88
N GLN A 242 6.48 48.75 -45.04
CA GLN A 242 7.73 49.46 -45.31
C GLN A 242 9.00 48.80 -44.74
N PRO A 243 9.24 47.49 -44.98
CA PRO A 243 10.43 46.82 -44.46
C PRO A 243 11.74 47.45 -44.95
N THR A 244 11.75 48.17 -46.07
CA THR A 244 12.98 48.78 -46.58
C THR A 244 13.28 50.17 -46.02
N GLN A 245 12.44 50.75 -45.15
CA GLN A 245 12.63 52.11 -44.64
C GLN A 245 14.05 52.37 -44.08
N PRO A 246 14.67 51.46 -43.28
CA PRO A 246 16.01 51.70 -42.74
C PRO A 246 17.14 51.71 -43.79
N TYR A 247 16.85 51.30 -45.03
CA TYR A 247 17.80 51.24 -46.14
C TYR A 247 17.79 52.50 -47.00
N TYR A 248 16.89 53.46 -46.76
CA TYR A 248 16.90 54.73 -47.46
C TYR A 248 17.63 55.82 -46.65
N PRO A 249 18.53 56.60 -47.27
CA PRO A 249 19.20 57.70 -46.59
C PRO A 249 18.21 58.80 -46.20
N SER A 250 18.47 59.44 -45.06
CA SER A 250 17.70 60.60 -44.60
C SER A 250 17.86 61.78 -45.56
N ASP A 251 16.87 62.66 -45.65
CA ASP A 251 16.90 63.79 -46.59
C ASP A 251 18.07 64.78 -46.33
N MET A 252 18.57 64.84 -45.10
CA MET A 252 19.78 65.58 -44.71
C MET A 252 21.06 64.99 -45.32
N ALA A 253 21.06 63.68 -45.59
CA ALA A 253 22.16 62.91 -46.15
C ALA A 253 21.98 62.66 -47.66
N LYS A 254 21.13 63.43 -48.36
CA LYS A 254 21.10 63.51 -49.84
C LYS A 254 21.76 64.78 -50.36
N GLN A 255 22.20 65.67 -49.46
CA GLN A 255 22.75 66.98 -49.78
C GLN A 255 24.30 66.99 -49.90
N ARG A 256 25.03 65.89 -49.59
CA ARG A 256 26.51 65.87 -49.55
C ARG A 256 27.18 65.08 -50.69
N GLY A 257 26.41 64.45 -51.58
CA GLY A 257 26.64 64.39 -53.04
C GLY A 257 27.78 63.58 -53.65
N ARG A 258 28.52 62.72 -52.92
CA ARG A 258 29.48 61.80 -53.60
C ARG A 258 29.73 60.46 -52.91
N LEU A 259 29.88 60.43 -51.57
CA LEU A 259 29.87 59.17 -50.82
C LEU A 259 28.46 58.54 -50.77
N GLU A 260 27.44 59.37 -50.99
CA GLU A 260 26.03 58.99 -50.96
C GLU A 260 25.67 58.08 -52.13
N ASP A 261 26.25 58.30 -53.33
CA ASP A 261 25.96 57.49 -54.52
C ASP A 261 26.42 56.03 -54.39
N ILE A 262 27.57 55.79 -53.74
CA ILE A 262 28.08 54.43 -53.49
C ILE A 262 27.24 53.75 -52.40
N ALA A 263 26.88 54.47 -51.33
CA ALA A 263 26.02 53.96 -50.27
C ALA A 263 24.60 53.63 -50.78
N LEU A 264 24.07 54.44 -51.70
CA LEU A 264 22.78 54.20 -52.37
C LEU A 264 22.79 52.92 -53.20
N ASP A 265 23.90 52.60 -53.87
CA ASP A 265 24.04 51.37 -54.65
C ASP A 265 24.14 50.13 -53.75
N GLU A 266 24.91 50.21 -52.66
CA GLU A 266 25.00 49.13 -51.65
C GLU A 266 23.65 48.87 -50.97
N ASP A 267 22.90 49.93 -50.66
CA ASP A 267 21.57 49.83 -50.07
C ASP A 267 20.57 49.23 -51.05
N ARG A 268 20.64 49.60 -52.33
CA ARG A 268 19.82 48.99 -53.37
C ARG A 268 20.11 47.51 -53.52
N VAL A 269 21.37 47.10 -53.52
CA VAL A 269 21.75 45.67 -53.55
C VAL A 269 21.20 44.93 -52.34
N THR A 270 21.22 45.55 -51.16
CA THR A 270 20.71 44.93 -49.93
C THR A 270 19.19 44.80 -49.95
N VAL A 271 18.46 45.82 -50.43
CA VAL A 271 17.01 45.76 -50.66
C VAL A 271 16.65 44.68 -51.68
N THR A 272 17.42 44.55 -52.76
CA THR A 272 17.22 43.46 -53.73
C THR A 272 17.34 42.10 -53.06
N ARG A 273 18.39 41.85 -52.28
CA ARG A 273 18.55 40.58 -51.54
C ARG A 273 17.40 40.32 -50.56
N LEU A 274 16.89 41.37 -49.91
CA LEU A 274 15.75 41.28 -49.00
C LEU A 274 14.51 40.74 -49.73
N PHE A 275 14.15 41.35 -50.86
CA PHE A 275 13.01 40.91 -51.66
C PHE A 275 13.24 39.58 -52.37
N GLU A 276 14.45 39.28 -52.82
CA GLU A 276 14.80 37.97 -53.38
C GLU A 276 14.59 36.86 -52.35
N LEU A 277 15.04 37.07 -51.11
CA LEU A 277 14.82 36.11 -50.03
C LEU A 277 13.33 35.91 -49.76
N MET A 278 12.56 36.99 -49.65
CA MET A 278 11.11 36.91 -49.47
C MET A 278 10.45 36.14 -50.62
N HIS A 279 10.78 36.47 -51.86
CA HIS A 279 10.26 35.83 -53.06
C HIS A 279 10.61 34.33 -53.09
N GLN A 280 11.86 33.98 -52.76
CA GLN A 280 12.32 32.59 -52.68
C GLN A 280 11.53 31.79 -51.65
N VAL A 281 11.34 32.32 -50.44
CA VAL A 281 10.61 31.61 -49.38
C VAL A 281 9.13 31.48 -49.73
N VAL A 282 8.50 32.51 -50.28
CA VAL A 282 7.10 32.42 -50.74
C VAL A 282 6.95 31.35 -51.83
N ARG A 283 7.90 31.27 -52.76
CA ARG A 283 7.90 30.21 -53.80
C ARG A 283 8.12 28.82 -53.22
N GLU A 284 9.03 28.67 -52.26
CA GLU A 284 9.28 27.41 -51.55
C GLU A 284 8.01 26.90 -50.85
N LEU A 285 7.24 27.80 -50.25
CA LEU A 285 6.06 27.46 -49.44
C LEU A 285 4.74 27.48 -50.22
N SER A 286 4.76 27.85 -51.50
CA SER A 286 3.57 27.90 -52.36
C SER A 286 2.92 26.52 -52.53
N PRO A 287 1.58 26.40 -52.54
CA PRO A 287 0.57 27.47 -52.40
C PRO A 287 0.17 27.76 -50.94
N ASN A 288 0.90 27.21 -49.97
CA ASN A 288 0.48 27.15 -48.56
C ASN A 288 0.95 28.36 -47.72
N PHE A 289 1.47 29.42 -48.34
CA PHE A 289 1.88 30.64 -47.64
C PHE A 289 1.72 31.87 -48.54
N GLN A 290 1.25 32.97 -47.97
CA GLN A 290 1.12 34.25 -48.65
C GLN A 290 1.95 35.32 -47.94
N MET A 291 2.60 36.19 -48.70
CA MET A 291 3.22 37.39 -48.16
C MET A 291 2.67 38.63 -48.87
N ILE A 292 2.35 39.66 -48.09
CA ILE A 292 1.89 40.96 -48.58
C ILE A 292 2.88 42.00 -48.08
N VAL A 293 3.50 42.74 -49.00
CA VAL A 293 4.47 43.77 -48.66
C VAL A 293 4.00 45.10 -49.24
N SER A 294 3.89 46.11 -48.39
CA SER A 294 3.68 47.51 -48.77
C SER A 294 5.01 48.22 -48.66
N ASP A 295 5.52 48.81 -49.74
CA ASP A 295 6.83 49.46 -49.74
C ASP A 295 6.93 50.51 -50.86
N HIS A 296 7.95 51.38 -50.80
CA HIS A 296 8.27 52.35 -51.85
C HIS A 296 9.28 51.82 -52.88
N ALA A 297 9.95 50.71 -52.58
CA ALA A 297 10.89 50.05 -53.46
C ALA A 297 10.26 49.72 -54.83
N ASP A 298 11.09 49.83 -55.87
CA ASP A 298 10.71 49.56 -57.25
C ASP A 298 11.93 49.02 -57.98
N LEU A 299 12.06 47.69 -57.96
CA LEU A 299 13.25 47.01 -58.46
C LEU A 299 13.04 46.61 -59.94
N PRO A 300 14.00 46.90 -60.85
CA PRO A 300 13.85 46.62 -62.28
C PRO A 300 14.16 45.14 -62.58
N HIS A 301 13.48 44.23 -61.91
CA HIS A 301 13.59 42.79 -62.13
C HIS A 301 12.22 42.20 -62.44
N ASP A 302 12.12 41.35 -63.46
CA ASP A 302 10.84 40.78 -63.91
C ASP A 302 10.08 40.09 -62.77
N TRP A 303 10.77 39.27 -61.96
CA TRP A 303 10.14 38.58 -60.82
C TRP A 303 9.56 39.53 -59.77
N TYR A 304 10.15 40.72 -59.62
CA TYR A 304 9.67 41.74 -58.70
C TYR A 304 8.45 42.44 -59.31
N GLN A 305 8.55 42.87 -60.56
CA GLN A 305 7.48 43.54 -61.29
C GLN A 305 6.24 42.65 -61.42
N ASP A 306 6.41 41.35 -61.68
CA ASP A 306 5.34 40.34 -61.70
C ASP A 306 4.66 40.16 -60.33
N SER A 307 5.35 40.51 -59.25
CA SER A 307 4.83 40.43 -57.88
C SER A 307 4.05 41.68 -57.47
N ILE A 308 4.16 42.80 -58.22
CA ILE A 308 3.44 44.04 -57.93
C ILE A 308 1.96 43.87 -58.27
N ARG A 309 1.09 44.01 -57.27
CA ARG A 309 -0.37 43.97 -57.46
C ARG A 309 -1.01 45.34 -57.57
N TYR A 310 -0.47 46.32 -56.87
CA TYR A 310 -0.94 47.70 -56.86
C TYR A 310 0.25 48.65 -56.85
N ASN A 311 0.17 49.75 -57.59
CA ASN A 311 1.20 50.77 -57.66
C ASN A 311 0.58 52.15 -57.39
N TRP A 312 0.62 52.60 -56.14
CA TRP A 312 0.04 53.87 -55.71
C TRP A 312 0.96 55.06 -56.03
N ARG A 313 1.23 55.26 -57.31
CA ARG A 313 1.97 56.40 -57.87
C ARG A 313 1.08 57.17 -58.84
N ASN A 314 1.52 58.35 -59.26
CA ASN A 314 0.84 59.16 -60.29
C ASN A 314 -0.63 59.52 -59.97
N GLY A 315 -0.95 59.75 -58.69
CA GLY A 315 -2.29 60.16 -58.25
C GLY A 315 -3.16 59.01 -57.71
N GLU A 316 -2.78 57.76 -57.95
CA GLU A 316 -3.38 56.61 -57.27
C GLU A 316 -2.92 56.53 -55.81
N LYS A 317 -3.83 56.15 -54.90
CA LYS A 317 -3.58 56.07 -53.45
C LYS A 317 -4.16 54.77 -52.89
N LEU A 318 -3.52 54.24 -51.84
CA LEU A 318 -4.03 53.09 -51.08
C LEU A 318 -5.43 53.39 -50.50
N ILE A 319 -5.61 54.59 -49.94
CA ILE A 319 -6.92 55.11 -49.56
C ILE A 319 -7.42 55.97 -50.73
N PRO A 320 -8.46 55.54 -51.48
CA PRO A 320 -9.00 56.31 -52.59
C PRO A 320 -9.42 57.71 -52.13
N THR A 321 -9.12 58.73 -52.93
CA THR A 321 -9.50 60.11 -52.59
C THR A 321 -11.01 60.28 -52.51
N THR A 322 -11.77 59.47 -53.26
CA THR A 322 -13.24 59.43 -53.20
C THR A 322 -13.78 59.09 -51.81
N TRP A 323 -13.01 58.39 -50.97
CA TRP A 323 -13.43 58.07 -49.60
C TRP A 323 -13.31 59.26 -48.64
N LEU A 324 -12.57 60.30 -49.03
CA LEU A 324 -12.35 61.51 -48.23
C LEU A 324 -13.34 62.63 -48.58
N GLU A 325 -14.06 62.50 -49.71
CA GLU A 325 -15.01 63.50 -50.19
C GLU A 325 -16.38 63.43 -49.47
N ASP A 326 -16.67 62.33 -48.74
CA ASP A 326 -17.87 62.14 -47.90
C ASP A 326 -17.68 62.65 -46.45
N GLN A 327 -17.14 63.86 -46.26
CA GLN A 327 -17.30 64.56 -44.98
C GLN A 327 -18.71 65.19 -44.96
N PRO A 328 -19.64 64.77 -44.09
CA PRO A 328 -20.86 65.54 -43.87
C PRO A 328 -20.43 66.92 -43.37
N THR A 329 -20.89 67.96 -44.06
CA THR A 329 -20.72 69.35 -43.63
C THR A 329 -21.26 69.48 -42.20
N PRO A 330 -20.56 70.20 -41.30
CA PRO A 330 -20.86 70.21 -39.87
C PRO A 330 -22.27 70.71 -39.52
#